data_AF-A0A920W7S7-F1
#
_entry.id   AF-A0A920W7S7-F1
#
_cell.length_a   1.000
_cell.length_b   1.000
_cell.length_c   1.000
_cell.angle_alpha   90.00
_cell.angle_beta   90.00
_cell.angle_gamma   90.00
#
_symmetry.space_group_name_H-M   'P 1'
#
loop_
_entity.id
_entity.type
_entity.pdbx_description
1 polymer ?
#
loop_
_entity_poly.entity_id
_entity_poly.type
_entity_poly.pdbx_seq_one_letter_code
_entity_poly.pdbx_strand_id
1 'polypeptide(L)'
;MKTGEEIWNQKFAEAAEGYYATGAPIVADGVVISGMAGGESTTRGFLDGWAPDTGEHLWRRYTIPEPGEPGSETGRSMGGLEVWWRATWRSGSYDPELNLVYWGTGNAEPYDPRPRGELDSLYSSSVLAIRPPTGEIACFYQYTPNDVYDVDGLMNTYLQIWKSMDGHGR
;
A
#
# COMPACT_ATOMS: atom_id res chain seq x y z
N MET A 1 -5.18 12.42 -24.52
CA MET A 1 -4.03 11.85 -25.26
C MET A 1 -4.27 12.05 -26.75
N LYS A 2 -3.23 12.33 -27.55
CA LYS A 2 -3.36 12.61 -28.99
C LYS A 2 -2.67 11.57 -29.90
N THR A 3 -1.53 11.01 -29.49
CA THR A 3 -0.67 10.18 -30.35
C THR A 3 -0.42 8.76 -29.82
N GLY A 4 -0.46 8.55 -28.50
CA GLY A 4 -0.07 7.26 -27.89
C GLY A 4 1.43 6.99 -27.90
N GLU A 5 2.25 8.01 -28.21
CA GLU A 5 3.71 7.95 -28.13
C GLU A 5 4.16 7.76 -26.67
N GLU A 6 5.14 6.87 -26.46
CA GLU A 6 5.72 6.61 -25.14
C GLU A 6 6.56 7.82 -24.70
N ILE A 7 6.27 8.37 -23.52
CA ILE A 7 7.03 9.49 -22.93
C ILE A 7 8.15 8.95 -22.03
N TRP A 8 7.86 7.88 -21.28
CA TRP A 8 8.83 7.18 -20.43
C TRP A 8 8.36 5.76 -20.19
N ASN A 9 9.32 4.89 -19.84
CA ASN A 9 9.09 3.51 -19.44
C ASN A 9 10.07 3.17 -18.31
N GLN A 10 9.54 2.79 -17.16
CA GLN A 10 10.32 2.54 -15.96
C GLN A 10 10.04 1.16 -15.41
N LYS A 11 11.09 0.51 -14.93
CA LYS A 11 10.99 -0.76 -14.22
C LYS A 11 10.85 -0.48 -12.72
N PHE A 12 9.76 -0.93 -12.11
CA PHE A 12 9.51 -0.74 -10.68
C PHE A 12 10.15 -1.85 -9.82
N ALA A 13 10.27 -3.08 -10.34
CA ALA A 13 10.91 -4.21 -9.65
C ALA A 13 11.28 -5.35 -10.63
N GLU A 14 12.03 -6.35 -10.15
CA GLU A 14 12.41 -7.52 -10.94
C GLU A 14 11.35 -8.63 -10.88
N ALA A 15 10.89 -9.09 -12.05
CA ALA A 15 9.96 -10.22 -12.12
C ALA A 15 10.57 -11.54 -11.58
N ALA A 16 11.89 -11.70 -11.69
CA ALA A 16 12.60 -12.87 -11.17
C ALA A 16 12.57 -12.96 -9.64
N GLU A 17 12.33 -11.84 -8.95
CA GLU A 17 12.15 -11.78 -7.49
C GLU A 17 10.70 -12.03 -7.07
N GLY A 18 9.77 -12.21 -8.03
CA GLY A 18 8.36 -12.48 -7.78
C GLY A 18 7.44 -11.27 -7.89
N TYR A 19 7.95 -10.08 -8.21
CA TYR A 19 7.12 -8.88 -8.38
C TYR A 19 6.41 -8.86 -9.74
N TYR A 20 5.13 -8.50 -9.73
CA TYR A 20 4.36 -8.18 -10.94
C TYR A 20 3.36 -7.06 -10.64
N ALA A 21 2.64 -6.57 -11.65
CA ALA A 21 1.65 -5.50 -11.49
C ALA A 21 0.31 -5.91 -12.10
N THR A 22 -0.76 -5.73 -11.32
CA THR A 22 -2.15 -6.03 -11.75
C THR A 22 -3.08 -4.85 -11.52
N GLY A 23 -2.83 -4.04 -10.49
CA GLY A 23 -3.55 -2.81 -10.20
C GLY A 23 -3.17 -1.67 -11.14
N ALA A 24 -4.15 -0.85 -11.51
CA ALA A 24 -3.89 0.37 -12.26
C ALA A 24 -3.24 1.43 -11.36
N PRO A 25 -2.28 2.23 -11.85
CA PRO A 25 -1.81 3.39 -11.12
C PRO A 25 -2.89 4.47 -11.03
N ILE A 26 -2.76 5.37 -10.06
CA ILE A 26 -3.58 6.59 -9.96
C ILE A 26 -2.69 7.82 -10.03
N VAL A 27 -3.28 8.98 -10.32
CA VAL A 27 -2.59 10.27 -10.20
C VAL A 27 -3.21 11.06 -9.06
N ALA A 28 -2.38 11.48 -8.10
CA ALA A 28 -2.79 12.25 -6.94
C ALA A 28 -1.77 13.36 -6.67
N ASP A 29 -2.23 14.60 -6.56
CA ASP A 29 -1.39 15.79 -6.29
C ASP A 29 -0.11 15.86 -7.16
N GLY A 30 -0.23 15.58 -8.46
CA GLY A 30 0.90 15.62 -9.40
C GLY A 30 1.87 14.44 -9.30
N VAL A 31 1.52 13.37 -8.58
CA VAL A 31 2.31 12.14 -8.46
C VAL A 31 1.54 10.97 -9.07
N VAL A 32 2.19 10.18 -9.93
CA VAL A 32 1.69 8.87 -10.35
C VAL A 32 2.03 7.89 -9.25
N ILE A 33 1.04 7.19 -8.70
CA ILE A 33 1.23 6.21 -7.63
C ILE A 33 0.86 4.82 -8.14
N SER A 34 1.79 3.88 -7.99
CA SER A 34 1.63 2.49 -8.41
C SER A 34 1.93 1.52 -7.28
N GLY A 35 1.11 0.47 -7.19
CA GLY A 35 1.36 -0.67 -6.32
C GLY A 35 2.03 -1.84 -7.05
N MET A 36 2.11 -2.95 -6.33
CA MET A 36 2.72 -4.20 -6.77
C MET A 36 1.84 -5.39 -6.36
N ALA A 37 1.97 -6.47 -7.11
CA ALA A 37 1.40 -7.78 -6.87
C ALA A 37 2.50 -8.85 -6.77
N GLY A 38 2.14 -10.00 -6.22
CA GLY A 38 3.08 -11.03 -5.80
C GLY A 38 3.09 -11.19 -4.30
N GLY A 39 1.93 -11.12 -3.65
CA GLY A 39 1.78 -11.41 -2.21
C GLY A 39 2.10 -12.88 -1.86
N GLU A 40 2.27 -13.72 -2.89
CA GLU A 40 2.51 -15.16 -2.83
C GLU A 40 3.86 -15.65 -3.42
N SER A 41 4.70 -14.78 -4.05
CA SER A 41 6.20 -14.91 -4.27
C SER A 41 7.12 -13.94 -3.45
N THR A 42 8.19 -14.38 -2.74
CA THR A 42 8.94 -13.76 -1.58
C THR A 42 9.18 -12.23 -1.54
N THR A 43 8.14 -11.42 -1.71
CA THR A 43 8.25 -10.00 -2.01
C THR A 43 7.84 -9.13 -0.84
N ARG A 44 8.51 -7.99 -0.71
CA ARG A 44 8.17 -6.97 0.29
C ARG A 44 7.21 -5.97 -0.35
N GLY A 45 5.99 -5.89 0.20
CA GLY A 45 4.97 -4.97 -0.27
C GLY A 45 5.40 -3.50 -0.28
N PHE A 46 5.08 -2.76 -1.35
CA PHE A 46 5.32 -1.32 -1.43
C PHE A 46 4.36 -0.56 -2.35
N LEU A 47 4.41 0.77 -2.24
CA LEU A 47 3.91 1.73 -3.22
C LEU A 47 5.08 2.59 -3.71
N ASP A 48 5.05 2.94 -4.98
CA ASP A 48 5.98 3.91 -5.56
C ASP A 48 5.24 5.15 -6.03
N GLY A 49 5.89 6.30 -5.83
CA GLY A 49 5.50 7.58 -6.40
C GLY A 49 6.45 7.98 -7.52
N TRP A 50 5.90 8.48 -8.63
CA TRP A 50 6.64 8.86 -9.82
C TRP A 50 6.22 10.24 -10.32
N ALA A 51 7.18 10.97 -10.87
CA ALA A 51 6.89 12.19 -11.60
C ALA A 51 6.17 11.86 -12.93
N PRO A 52 4.99 12.44 -13.22
CA PRO A 52 4.17 12.08 -14.38
C PRO A 52 4.84 12.41 -15.71
N ASP A 53 5.66 13.46 -15.76
CA ASP A 53 6.25 13.97 -17.00
C ASP A 53 7.56 13.27 -17.37
N THR A 54 8.29 12.74 -16.38
CA THR A 54 9.65 12.19 -16.56
C THR A 54 9.76 10.71 -16.21
N GLY A 55 8.81 10.18 -15.43
CA GLY A 55 8.94 8.85 -14.82
C GLY A 55 10.02 8.80 -13.74
N GLU A 56 10.50 9.93 -13.23
CA GLU A 56 11.45 9.94 -12.12
C GLU A 56 10.84 9.30 -10.88
N HIS A 57 11.56 8.39 -10.24
CA HIS A 57 11.15 7.76 -8.98
C HIS A 57 11.30 8.76 -7.84
N LEU A 58 10.18 9.17 -7.24
CA LEU A 58 10.15 10.19 -6.19
C LEU A 58 10.31 9.59 -4.80
N TRP A 59 9.62 8.46 -4.56
CA TRP A 59 9.64 7.79 -3.27
C TRP A 59 9.17 6.34 -3.41
N ARG A 60 9.58 5.52 -2.44
CA ARG A 60 9.02 4.19 -2.16
C ARG A 60 8.51 4.15 -0.74
N ARG A 61 7.28 3.67 -0.56
CA ARG A 61 6.68 3.36 0.74
C ARG A 61 6.48 1.86 0.86
N TYR A 62 7.31 1.21 1.66
CA TYR A 62 7.05 -0.18 2.05
C TYR A 62 5.82 -0.27 2.97
N THR A 63 5.00 -1.29 2.76
CA THR A 63 3.87 -1.64 3.65
C THR A 63 4.33 -2.51 4.83
N ILE A 64 5.63 -2.76 4.88
CA ILE A 64 6.31 -3.53 5.91
C ILE A 64 7.34 -2.65 6.58
N PRO A 65 7.15 -2.29 7.86
CA PRO A 65 8.11 -1.47 8.58
C PRO A 65 9.47 -2.16 8.73
N GLU A 66 10.57 -1.42 8.58
CA GLU A 66 11.92 -1.87 8.96
C GLU A 66 12.13 -1.80 10.47
N PRO A 67 13.07 -2.57 11.03
CA PRO A 67 13.45 -2.42 12.44
C PRO A 67 13.75 -0.96 12.80
N GLY A 68 12.99 -0.41 13.75
CA GLY A 68 13.09 0.99 14.19
C GLY A 68 12.05 1.93 13.57
N GLU A 69 11.31 1.49 12.56
CA GLU A 69 10.12 2.19 12.07
C GLU A 69 8.88 1.88 12.95
N PRO A 70 7.90 2.78 13.06
CA PRO A 70 6.65 2.51 13.77
C PRO A 70 5.95 1.25 13.26
N GLY A 71 5.55 0.37 14.18
CA GLY A 71 4.87 -0.90 13.85
C GLY A 71 5.82 -2.06 13.57
N SER A 72 7.14 -1.83 13.50
CA SER A 72 8.14 -2.88 13.29
C SER A 72 8.16 -3.92 14.42
N GLU A 73 7.78 -3.53 15.64
CA GLU A 73 7.61 -4.40 16.79
C GLU A 73 6.46 -5.40 16.67
N THR A 74 5.51 -5.14 15.76
CA THR A 74 4.37 -6.01 15.49
C THR A 74 4.66 -7.07 14.43
N GLY A 75 5.88 -7.09 13.89
CA GLY A 75 6.37 -8.15 13.01
C GLY A 75 7.52 -8.90 13.68
N ARG A 76 7.74 -10.16 13.29
CA ARG A 76 9.00 -10.85 13.63
C ARG A 76 10.02 -10.60 12.53
N SER A 77 11.17 -10.05 12.90
CA SER A 77 12.40 -10.24 12.13
C SER A 77 12.82 -11.70 12.25
N MET A 78 12.28 -12.60 11.42
CA MET A 78 12.70 -14.01 11.41
C MET A 78 14.07 -14.16 10.74
N GLY A 79 15.13 -13.74 11.43
CA GLY A 79 16.54 -14.14 11.25
C GLY A 79 16.98 -14.63 9.86
N GLY A 80 16.70 -13.87 8.80
CA GLY A 80 17.15 -14.19 7.44
C GLY A 80 16.23 -15.07 6.58
N LEU A 81 14.99 -15.36 6.99
CA LEU A 81 13.94 -15.82 6.08
C LEU A 81 13.18 -14.61 5.54
N GLU A 82 13.44 -14.24 4.28
CA GLU A 82 12.76 -13.21 3.51
C GLU A 82 11.30 -13.59 3.24
N VAL A 83 10.41 -13.42 4.21
CA VAL A 83 8.97 -13.62 3.96
C VAL A 83 8.14 -12.80 4.92
N TRP A 84 7.83 -11.57 4.52
CA TRP A 84 6.74 -10.76 5.06
C TRP A 84 6.15 -10.00 3.88
N TRP A 85 4.85 -10.08 3.71
CA TRP A 85 4.19 -9.86 2.43
C TRP A 85 2.94 -9.08 2.68
N ARG A 86 2.74 -7.99 1.95
CA ARG A 86 1.62 -7.05 2.14
C ARG A 86 1.43 -6.28 0.85
N ALA A 87 1.11 -7.04 -0.21
CA ALA A 87 1.00 -6.52 -1.55
C ALA A 87 -0.03 -5.38 -1.64
N THR A 88 0.07 -4.58 -2.69
CA THR A 88 -0.72 -3.36 -2.89
C THR A 88 -1.46 -3.44 -4.23
N TRP A 89 -1.92 -4.65 -4.56
CA TRP A 89 -2.23 -5.08 -5.92
C TRP A 89 -3.55 -4.52 -6.48
N ARG A 90 -4.29 -3.71 -5.71
CA ARG A 90 -5.48 -2.97 -6.16
C ARG A 90 -5.22 -1.48 -6.10
N SER A 91 -5.78 -0.74 -7.05
CA SER A 91 -5.69 0.72 -7.09
C SER A 91 -6.30 1.36 -5.84
N GLY A 92 -5.64 2.39 -5.32
CA GLY A 92 -6.17 3.22 -4.25
C GLY A 92 -7.22 4.24 -4.72
N SER A 93 -7.67 5.08 -3.80
CA SER A 93 -8.50 6.26 -4.06
C SER A 93 -7.83 7.53 -3.53
N TYR A 94 -8.21 8.70 -4.05
CA TYR A 94 -7.62 9.99 -3.69
C TYR A 94 -8.69 10.98 -3.21
N ASP A 95 -8.46 11.58 -2.06
CA ASP A 95 -9.22 12.72 -1.54
C ASP A 95 -8.40 14.02 -1.71
N PRO A 96 -8.79 14.92 -2.64
CA PRO A 96 -8.09 16.18 -2.85
C PRO A 96 -8.34 17.23 -1.76
N GLU A 97 -9.40 17.11 -0.96
CA GLU A 97 -9.66 18.06 0.14
C GLU A 97 -8.70 17.81 1.31
N LEU A 98 -8.42 16.54 1.59
CA LEU A 98 -7.48 16.13 2.64
C LEU A 98 -6.04 15.96 2.14
N ASN A 99 -5.85 15.93 0.82
CA ASN A 99 -4.62 15.54 0.14
C ASN A 99 -4.08 14.19 0.66
N LEU A 100 -4.95 13.16 0.60
CA LEU A 100 -4.66 11.81 1.07
C LEU A 100 -5.04 10.78 0.02
N VAL A 101 -4.15 9.82 -0.21
CA VAL A 101 -4.41 8.59 -0.96
C VAL A 101 -4.71 7.47 0.03
N TYR A 102 -5.80 6.76 -0.21
CA TYR A 102 -6.18 5.58 0.56
C TYR A 102 -5.81 4.33 -0.23
N TRP A 103 -4.98 3.48 0.35
CA TRP A 103 -4.51 2.27 -0.30
C TRP A 103 -4.60 1.07 0.64
N GLY A 104 -5.25 0.00 0.18
CA GLY A 104 -5.34 -1.24 0.93
C GLY A 104 -4.03 -2.02 0.95
N THR A 105 -3.92 -3.03 1.78
CA THR A 105 -2.73 -3.88 1.87
C THR A 105 -3.13 -5.33 2.00
N GLY A 106 -2.33 -6.21 1.41
CA GLY A 106 -2.59 -7.64 1.36
C GLY A 106 -2.47 -8.33 2.71
N ASN A 107 -2.77 -9.63 2.70
CA ASN A 107 -2.71 -10.57 3.79
C ASN A 107 -1.39 -10.56 4.58
N ALA A 108 -1.37 -11.21 5.74
CA ALA A 108 -0.13 -11.54 6.43
C ALA A 108 0.39 -12.90 5.98
N GLU A 109 1.70 -12.99 5.81
CA GLU A 109 2.40 -14.23 5.52
C GLU A 109 3.49 -14.50 6.58
N PRO A 110 3.85 -15.76 6.85
CA PRO A 110 3.20 -16.96 6.34
C PRO A 110 1.74 -17.07 6.79
N TYR A 111 0.86 -17.66 5.97
CA TYR A 111 -0.53 -17.94 6.35
C TYR A 111 -0.63 -18.68 7.68
N ASP A 112 0.29 -19.61 7.92
CA ASP A 112 0.48 -20.23 9.22
C ASP A 112 0.96 -19.17 10.23
N PRO A 113 0.18 -18.83 11.27
CA PRO A 113 0.58 -17.83 12.24
C PRO A 113 1.66 -18.33 13.21
N ARG A 114 1.94 -19.65 13.30
CA ARG A 114 2.86 -20.19 14.30
C ARG A 114 4.25 -19.52 14.29
N PRO A 115 4.88 -19.21 13.14
CA PRO A 115 6.14 -18.46 13.08
C PRO A 115 5.99 -16.99 13.48
N ARG A 116 4.81 -16.39 13.27
CA ARG A 116 4.47 -15.01 13.67
C ARG A 116 4.15 -14.90 15.16
N GLY A 117 3.64 -15.96 15.76
CA GLY A 117 3.05 -15.91 17.10
C GLY A 117 1.81 -15.00 17.12
N GLU A 118 1.61 -14.31 18.24
CA GLU A 118 0.45 -13.43 18.48
C GLU A 118 0.64 -12.00 17.94
N LEU A 119 1.59 -11.77 17.02
CA LEU A 119 1.94 -10.43 16.56
C LEU A 119 1.04 -9.94 15.42
N ASP A 120 0.54 -8.71 15.54
CA ASP A 120 -0.46 -8.14 14.63
C ASP A 120 -0.05 -8.05 13.16
N SER A 121 1.26 -8.07 12.88
CA SER A 121 1.81 -7.99 11.54
C SER A 121 1.39 -6.69 10.83
N LEU A 122 1.52 -5.52 11.48
CA LEU A 122 1.22 -4.24 10.83
C LEU A 122 2.17 -3.96 9.68
N TYR A 123 1.70 -3.58 8.49
CA TYR A 123 0.34 -3.19 8.10
C TYR A 123 -0.40 -4.23 7.24
N SER A 124 -0.52 -5.49 7.64
CA SER A 124 -1.27 -6.48 6.84
C SER A 124 -2.76 -6.19 6.90
N SER A 125 -3.51 -6.54 5.87
CA SER A 125 -4.98 -6.45 5.85
C SER A 125 -5.47 -5.11 6.38
N SER A 126 -4.84 -4.03 5.92
CA SER A 126 -5.02 -2.67 6.41
C SER A 126 -5.38 -1.72 5.28
N VAL A 127 -5.96 -0.57 5.60
CA VAL A 127 -5.96 0.61 4.75
C VAL A 127 -4.97 1.64 5.28
N LEU A 128 -4.14 2.19 4.39
CA LEU A 128 -3.21 3.26 4.66
C LEU A 128 -3.74 4.57 4.06
N ALA A 129 -3.67 5.66 4.82
CA ALA A 129 -3.84 7.01 4.29
C ALA A 129 -2.45 7.63 4.11
N ILE A 130 -2.09 7.98 2.87
CA ILE A 130 -0.75 8.35 2.47
C ILE A 130 -0.74 9.75 1.87
N ARG A 131 0.27 10.55 2.19
CA ARG A 131 0.53 11.85 1.57
C ARG A 131 1.15 11.65 0.18
N PRO A 132 0.48 12.05 -0.91
CA PRO A 132 1.01 11.81 -2.27
C PRO A 132 2.41 12.38 -2.53
N PRO A 133 2.77 13.60 -2.07
CA PRO A 133 4.09 14.17 -2.37
C PRO A 133 5.27 13.44 -1.76
N THR A 134 5.07 12.73 -0.64
CA THR A 134 6.17 12.17 0.17
C THR A 134 6.07 10.65 0.37
N GLY A 135 4.92 10.05 0.12
CA GLY A 135 4.65 8.66 0.47
C GLY A 135 4.54 8.41 1.98
N GLU A 136 4.45 9.45 2.80
CA GLU A 136 4.30 9.33 4.26
C GLU A 136 2.92 8.78 4.65
N ILE A 137 2.88 7.83 5.58
CA ILE A 137 1.63 7.33 6.17
C ILE A 137 1.13 8.36 7.19
N ALA A 138 0.03 9.03 6.87
CA ALA A 138 -0.64 9.97 7.77
C ALA A 138 -1.42 9.24 8.88
N CYS A 139 -2.10 8.15 8.52
CA CYS A 139 -2.76 7.23 9.44
C CYS A 139 -3.04 5.89 8.75
N PHE A 140 -3.49 4.91 9.53
CA PHE A 140 -3.88 3.60 9.03
C PHE A 140 -5.01 3.01 9.87
N TYR A 141 -5.69 2.01 9.33
CA TYR A 141 -6.57 1.13 10.07
C TYR A 141 -6.34 -0.32 9.63
N GLN A 142 -6.08 -1.21 10.58
CA GLN A 142 -5.90 -2.63 10.33
C GLN A 142 -7.22 -3.38 10.54
N TYR A 143 -7.72 -4.04 9.49
CA TYR A 143 -8.98 -4.79 9.54
C TYR A 143 -8.80 -6.13 10.26
N THR A 144 -7.70 -6.83 9.94
CA THR A 144 -7.45 -8.19 10.42
C THR A 144 -6.04 -8.28 11.01
N PRO A 145 -5.87 -7.92 12.30
CA PRO A 145 -4.63 -8.16 13.01
C PRO A 145 -4.27 -9.65 13.00
N ASN A 146 -3.00 -9.95 12.79
CA ASN A 146 -2.47 -11.31 12.74
C ASN A 146 -3.20 -12.21 11.71
N ASP A 147 -3.66 -11.67 10.57
CA ASP A 147 -4.42 -12.43 9.55
C ASP A 147 -3.89 -13.86 9.31
N VAL A 148 -4.79 -14.84 9.34
CA VAL A 148 -4.50 -16.28 9.17
C VAL A 148 -5.31 -16.91 8.04
N TYR A 149 -6.10 -16.10 7.33
CA TYR A 149 -7.11 -16.56 6.39
C TYR A 149 -6.94 -16.00 4.98
N ASP A 150 -5.84 -15.30 4.70
CA ASP A 150 -5.60 -14.67 3.40
C ASP A 150 -6.66 -13.58 3.11
N VAL A 151 -6.92 -12.73 4.10
CA VAL A 151 -7.96 -11.69 4.01
C VAL A 151 -7.31 -10.37 3.63
N ASP A 152 -7.05 -10.20 2.34
CA ASP A 152 -6.53 -8.98 1.77
C ASP A 152 -7.45 -7.78 2.05
N GLY A 153 -6.90 -6.75 2.72
CA GLY A 153 -7.57 -5.49 3.02
C GLY A 153 -7.65 -4.53 1.84
N LEU A 154 -7.74 -5.06 0.62
CA LEU A 154 -7.55 -4.34 -0.66
C LEU A 154 -8.87 -4.02 -1.38
N MET A 155 -10.02 -4.28 -0.76
CA MET A 155 -11.31 -3.89 -1.32
C MET A 155 -11.38 -2.38 -1.53
N ASN A 156 -11.99 -1.97 -2.66
CA ASN A 156 -12.03 -0.58 -3.08
C ASN A 156 -12.55 0.33 -1.96
N THR A 157 -11.75 1.33 -1.58
CA THR A 157 -12.18 2.36 -0.62
C THR A 157 -13.09 3.34 -1.34
N TYR A 158 -14.41 3.22 -1.11
CA TYR A 158 -15.40 4.20 -1.58
C TYR A 158 -15.41 5.37 -0.61
N LEU A 159 -14.91 6.52 -1.06
CA LEU A 159 -15.02 7.76 -0.31
C LEU A 159 -16.43 8.32 -0.46
N GLN A 160 -17.16 8.45 0.66
CA GLN A 160 -18.43 9.15 0.72
C GLN A 160 -18.30 10.32 1.68
N ILE A 161 -18.39 11.54 1.15
CA ILE A 161 -18.43 12.76 1.95
C ILE A 161 -19.87 12.97 2.43
N TRP A 162 -20.12 12.67 3.71
CA TRP A 162 -21.36 13.04 4.37
C TRP A 162 -21.15 14.36 5.10
N LYS A 163 -21.87 15.41 4.70
CA LYS A 163 -22.04 16.57 5.57
C LYS A 163 -22.90 16.12 6.75
N SER A 164 -22.39 16.24 7.97
CA SER A 164 -23.21 16.05 9.16
C SER A 164 -24.44 16.96 9.04
N MET A 165 -25.64 16.39 9.16
CA MET A 165 -26.83 17.20 9.40
C MET A 165 -26.84 17.56 10.88
N ASP A 166 -25.97 18.49 11.27
CA ASP A 166 -26.07 19.15 12.56
C ASP A 166 -27.19 20.20 12.44
N GLY A 167 -28.41 19.67 12.35
CA GLY A 167 -29.65 20.43 12.26
C GLY A 167 -30.05 21.01 13.61
N HIS A 168 -29.31 21.99 14.10
CA HIS A 168 -29.82 22.95 15.09
C HIS A 168 -29.68 24.37 14.53
N GLY A 169 -30.67 24.71 13.69
CA GLY A 169 -30.98 26.07 13.32
C GLY A 169 -31.51 26.87 14.52
N ARG A 170 -31.27 28.19 14.41
CA ARG A 170 -31.62 29.29 15.33
C ARG A 170 -33.05 29.25 15.87
#